data_AF-F4BFQ8-F1
#
_entry.id   AF-F4BFQ8-F1
#
_cell.length_a   1.000
_cell.length_b   1.000
_cell.length_c   1.000
_cell.angle_alpha   90.00
_cell.angle_beta   90.00
_cell.angle_gamma   90.00
#
_symmetry.space_group_name_H-M   'P 1'
#
loop_
_entity.id
_entity.type
_entity.pdbx_description
1 polymer ?
#
loop_
_entity_poly.entity_id
_entity_poly.type
_entity_poly.pdbx_seq_one_letter_code
_entity_poly.pdbx_strand_id
1 'polypeptide(L)'
;MITISANQANSVAQAITGLSLDDKEIRKAFHLALGRAVLRAKNRLARDIANELNLPLKIVRRRLLLYKRKKGEFEQKIWAGIDDISYEYLGKPRQLPDDEVIVKGLRITNAYIDSDNKVRSVFSDNVLKFEISEKAKDILEKLTPYYVNEEFNKNFEQILRHKFKK
;
A
#
# COMPACT_ATOMS: atom_id res chain seq x y z
N MET A 1 -11.11 -1.37 6.64
CA MET A 1 -11.10 0.09 6.91
C MET A 1 -10.41 0.33 8.25
N ILE A 2 -9.36 1.14 8.30
CA ILE A 2 -8.58 1.39 9.53
C ILE A 2 -8.84 2.81 10.00
N THR A 3 -9.02 2.97 11.31
CA THR A 3 -9.20 4.26 11.97
C THR A 3 -8.07 4.49 12.95
N ILE A 4 -7.39 5.64 12.84
CA ILE A 4 -6.49 6.14 13.88
C ILE A 4 -7.15 7.37 14.50
N SER A 5 -7.35 7.34 15.82
CA SER A 5 -7.99 8.39 16.62
C SER A 5 -6.96 9.20 17.39
N ALA A 6 -7.08 10.53 17.35
CA ALA A 6 -6.18 11.39 18.11
C ALA A 6 -6.46 11.43 19.62
N ASN A 7 -7.57 10.87 20.11
CA ASN A 7 -7.76 10.72 21.56
C ASN A 7 -6.66 9.82 22.15
N GLN A 8 -6.28 8.75 21.44
CA GLN A 8 -5.11 7.94 21.80
C GLN A 8 -3.81 8.74 21.68
N ALA A 9 -3.70 9.60 20.67
CA ALA A 9 -2.51 10.44 20.47
C ALA A 9 -2.35 11.51 21.57
N ASN A 10 -3.43 12.11 22.07
CA ASN A 10 -3.42 13.07 23.18
C ASN A 10 -3.00 12.40 24.49
N SER A 11 -3.55 11.22 24.82
CA SER A 11 -3.14 10.46 26.01
C SER A 11 -1.66 10.05 25.93
N VAL A 12 -1.20 9.62 24.74
CA VAL A 12 0.21 9.28 24.50
C VAL A 12 1.10 10.54 24.60
N ALA A 13 0.66 11.68 24.08
CA ALA A 13 1.41 12.93 24.16
C ALA A 13 1.58 13.43 25.60
N GLN A 14 0.51 13.36 26.40
CA GLN A 14 0.56 13.69 27.83
C GLN A 14 1.48 12.73 28.59
N ALA A 15 1.40 11.43 28.32
CA ALA A 15 2.27 10.43 28.96
C ALA A 15 3.76 10.60 28.58
N ILE A 16 4.07 11.04 27.35
CA ILE A 16 5.45 11.22 26.88
C ILE A 16 6.05 12.55 27.34
N THR A 17 5.27 13.63 27.38
CA THR A 17 5.79 14.99 27.63
C THR A 17 5.57 15.49 29.04
N GLY A 18 4.70 14.87 29.84
CA GLY A 18 4.43 15.24 31.22
C GLY A 18 3.78 16.63 31.40
N LEU A 19 3.38 17.30 30.31
CA LEU A 19 2.84 18.66 30.31
C LEU A 19 1.57 18.73 29.43
N SER A 20 0.69 19.70 29.72
CA SER A 20 -0.39 20.05 28.79
C SER A 20 0.21 20.81 27.60
N LEU A 21 0.43 20.10 26.51
CA LEU A 21 0.85 20.73 25.26
C LEU A 21 -0.30 21.52 24.63
N ASP A 22 0.03 22.56 23.87
CA ASP A 22 -0.92 23.25 23.00
C ASP A 22 -1.48 22.26 21.96
N ASP A 23 -2.81 22.13 21.93
CA ASP A 23 -3.57 21.28 21.01
C ASP A 23 -3.13 21.44 19.56
N LYS A 24 -2.76 22.66 19.15
CA LYS A 24 -2.31 22.94 17.78
C LYS A 24 -1.00 22.22 17.44
N GLU A 25 -0.11 22.07 18.40
CA GLU A 25 1.17 21.42 18.21
C GLU A 25 1.05 19.90 18.16
N ILE A 26 0.19 19.33 19.01
CA ILE A 26 -0.13 17.90 18.97
C ILE A 26 -0.80 17.55 17.65
N ARG A 27 -1.74 18.37 17.15
CA ARG A 27 -2.36 18.19 15.82
C ARG A 27 -1.33 18.16 14.70
N LYS A 28 -0.36 19.08 14.71
CA LYS A 28 0.70 19.11 13.70
C LYS A 28 1.57 17.85 13.76
N ALA A 29 1.96 17.42 14.97
CA ALA A 29 2.72 16.20 15.18
C ALA A 29 1.95 14.95 14.72
N PHE A 30 0.65 14.88 15.02
CA PHE A 30 -0.24 13.79 14.62
C PHE A 30 -0.29 13.65 13.09
N HIS A 31 -0.58 14.72 12.36
CA HIS A 31 -0.66 14.67 10.90
C HIS A 31 0.68 14.36 10.24
N LEU A 32 1.78 14.86 10.80
CA LEU A 32 3.13 14.56 10.30
C LEU A 32 3.48 13.08 10.53
N ALA A 33 3.22 12.57 11.73
CA ALA A 33 3.45 11.16 12.07
C ALA A 33 2.62 10.24 11.19
N LEU A 34 1.33 10.56 11.00
CA LEU A 34 0.43 9.79 10.14
C LEU A 34 0.89 9.78 8.67
N GLY A 35 1.32 10.92 8.13
CA GLY A 35 1.86 10.99 6.77
C GLY A 35 3.09 10.10 6.58
N ARG A 36 4.02 10.12 7.55
CA ARG A 36 5.20 9.24 7.56
C ARG A 36 4.80 7.77 7.70
N ALA A 37 3.84 7.49 8.57
CA ALA A 37 3.37 6.13 8.83
C ALA A 37 2.75 5.48 7.59
N VAL A 38 1.84 6.18 6.91
CA VAL A 38 1.23 5.72 5.66
C VAL A 38 2.29 5.43 4.60
N LEU A 39 3.25 6.35 4.40
CA LEU A 39 4.30 6.16 3.40
C LEU A 39 5.21 4.96 3.73
N ARG A 40 5.59 4.77 4.99
CA ARG A 40 6.45 3.66 5.41
C ARG A 40 5.71 2.33 5.42
N ALA A 41 4.46 2.30 5.89
CA ALA A 41 3.60 1.13 5.82
C ALA A 41 3.39 0.68 4.37
N LYS A 42 3.08 1.62 3.46
CA LYS A 42 3.00 1.34 2.01
C LYS A 42 4.29 0.69 1.49
N ASN A 43 5.45 1.18 1.90
CA ASN A 43 6.72 0.61 1.48
C ASN A 43 7.00 -0.79 2.04
N ARG A 44 6.54 -1.09 3.26
CA ARG A 44 6.67 -2.43 3.87
C ARG A 44 5.72 -3.41 3.19
N LEU A 45 4.43 -3.08 3.12
CA LEU A 45 3.41 -3.85 2.41
C LEU A 45 3.83 -4.16 0.97
N ALA A 46 4.38 -3.18 0.24
CA ALA A 46 4.83 -3.40 -1.12
C ALA A 46 5.96 -4.43 -1.23
N ARG A 47 6.84 -4.54 -0.21
CA ARG A 47 7.88 -5.58 -0.19
C ARG A 47 7.28 -6.96 0.06
N ASP A 48 6.40 -7.08 1.05
CA ASP A 48 5.81 -8.36 1.41
C ASP A 48 4.94 -8.91 0.27
N ILE A 49 4.14 -8.03 -0.36
CA ILE A 49 3.35 -8.38 -1.55
C ILE A 49 4.25 -8.70 -2.75
N ALA A 50 5.33 -7.94 -2.97
CA ALA A 50 6.27 -8.22 -4.06
C ALA A 50 6.95 -9.59 -3.90
N ASN A 51 7.30 -9.95 -2.67
CA ASN A 51 7.87 -11.27 -2.36
C ASN A 51 6.83 -12.38 -2.59
N GLU A 52 5.60 -12.20 -2.11
CA GLU A 52 4.51 -13.17 -2.30
C GLU A 52 4.19 -13.39 -3.78
N LEU A 53 4.11 -12.32 -4.58
CA LEU A 53 3.79 -12.42 -6.00
C LEU A 53 5.01 -12.74 -6.88
N ASN A 54 6.22 -12.81 -6.32
CA ASN A 54 7.48 -12.90 -7.05
C ASN A 54 7.62 -11.83 -8.16
N LEU A 55 7.23 -10.60 -7.83
CA LEU A 55 7.23 -9.45 -8.73
C LEU A 55 8.26 -8.40 -8.32
N PRO A 56 8.87 -7.69 -9.29
CA PRO A 56 9.68 -6.51 -8.98
C PRO A 56 8.95 -5.50 -8.10
N LEU A 57 9.58 -5.09 -7.00
CA LEU A 57 9.01 -4.13 -6.03
C LEU A 57 8.48 -2.83 -6.67
N LYS A 58 9.13 -2.35 -7.74
CA LYS A 58 8.70 -1.13 -8.46
C LYS A 58 7.31 -1.28 -9.09
N ILE A 59 6.96 -2.48 -9.57
CA ILE A 59 5.65 -2.78 -10.18
C ILE A 59 4.56 -2.74 -9.12
N VAL A 60 4.81 -3.40 -7.98
CA VAL A 60 3.87 -3.43 -6.85
C VAL A 60 3.69 -2.05 -6.23
N ARG A 61 4.77 -1.29 -5.99
CA ARG A 61 4.70 0.07 -5.41
C ARG A 61 3.82 1.06 -6.18
N ARG A 62 3.81 0.94 -7.51
CA ARG A 62 3.00 1.82 -8.38
C ARG A 62 1.51 1.53 -8.27
N ARG A 63 1.13 0.30 -7.96
CA ARG A 63 -0.25 -0.20 -7.92
C ARG A 63 -0.80 -0.36 -6.52
N LEU A 64 0.08 -0.44 -5.52
CA LEU A 64 -0.31 -0.42 -4.13
C LEU A 64 -0.79 0.98 -3.76
N LEU A 65 -2.07 1.08 -3.45
CA LEU A 65 -2.76 2.28 -3.08
C LEU A 65 -2.96 2.29 -1.57
N LEU A 66 -2.48 3.36 -0.92
CA LEU A 66 -2.71 3.59 0.50
C LEU A 66 -3.04 5.06 0.70
N TYR A 67 -4.33 5.37 0.93
CA TYR A 67 -4.83 6.73 0.99
C TYR A 67 -5.47 7.05 2.33
N LYS A 68 -5.20 8.26 2.82
CA LYS A 68 -5.91 8.84 3.96
C LYS A 68 -7.16 9.56 3.49
N ARG A 69 -8.29 9.31 4.15
CA ARG A 69 -9.53 10.06 3.99
C ARG A 69 -9.84 10.73 5.32
N LYS A 70 -9.94 12.07 5.28
CA LYS A 70 -10.36 12.87 6.45
C LYS A 70 -11.79 12.48 6.80
N LYS A 71 -12.00 12.01 8.04
CA LYS A 71 -13.33 11.70 8.57
C LYS A 71 -13.72 12.69 9.69
N GLY A 72 -12.73 13.28 10.36
CA GLY A 72 -12.87 14.40 11.30
C GLY A 72 -11.55 15.15 11.45
N GLU A 73 -11.47 16.13 12.36
CA GLU A 73 -10.20 16.82 12.67
C GLU A 73 -9.14 15.85 13.20
N PHE A 74 -9.58 14.84 13.95
CA PHE A 74 -8.74 13.91 14.70
C PHE A 74 -8.96 12.44 14.33
N GLU A 75 -9.68 12.19 13.24
CA GLU A 75 -9.97 10.84 12.74
C GLU A 75 -9.64 10.75 11.25
N GLN A 76 -8.78 9.81 10.91
CA GLN A 76 -8.37 9.54 9.53
C GLN A 76 -8.66 8.08 9.21
N LYS A 77 -9.41 7.86 8.12
CA LYS A 77 -9.63 6.53 7.55
C LYS A 77 -8.53 6.21 6.57
N ILE A 78 -7.99 5.00 6.63
CA ILE A 78 -7.01 4.52 5.65
C ILE A 78 -7.66 3.47 4.77
N TRP A 79 -7.59 3.72 3.47
CA TRP A 79 -7.97 2.80 2.41
C TRP A 79 -6.73 2.16 1.82
N ALA A 80 -6.76 0.83 1.68
CA ALA A 80 -5.72 0.03 1.07
C ALA A 80 -6.31 -0.71 -0.13
N GLY A 81 -5.59 -0.72 -1.24
CA GLY A 81 -5.97 -1.45 -2.45
C GLY A 81 -4.73 -1.78 -3.27
N ILE A 82 -4.85 -2.78 -4.13
CA ILE A 82 -3.82 -3.10 -5.10
C ILE A 82 -4.49 -3.22 -6.47
N ASP A 83 -4.11 -2.34 -7.38
CA ASP A 83 -4.65 -2.37 -8.74
C ASP A 83 -4.12 -3.60 -9.48
N ASP A 84 -4.97 -4.14 -10.36
CA ASP A 84 -4.60 -5.24 -11.22
C ASP A 84 -3.34 -4.94 -12.05
N ILE A 85 -2.60 -6.00 -12.40
CA ILE A 85 -1.34 -5.88 -13.11
C ILE A 85 -1.50 -6.46 -14.51
N SER A 86 -1.61 -5.61 -15.53
CA SER A 86 -1.60 -6.12 -16.91
C SER A 86 -0.30 -6.87 -17.22
N TYR A 87 -0.38 -7.94 -17.99
CA TYR A 87 0.74 -8.87 -18.18
C TYR A 87 1.98 -8.21 -18.81
N GLU A 88 1.81 -7.23 -19.69
CA GLU A 88 2.92 -6.50 -20.34
C GLU A 88 3.87 -5.80 -19.35
N TYR A 89 3.40 -5.53 -18.12
CA TYR A 89 4.24 -4.96 -17.07
C TYR A 89 5.12 -5.99 -16.37
N LEU A 90 4.84 -7.28 -16.52
CA LEU A 90 5.64 -8.36 -15.90
C LEU A 90 6.89 -8.69 -16.72
N GLY A 91 6.85 -8.45 -18.03
CA GLY A 91 7.93 -8.70 -18.96
C GLY A 91 7.45 -8.57 -20.41
N LYS A 92 8.38 -8.69 -21.37
CA LYS A 92 8.01 -8.66 -22.80
C LYS A 92 7.19 -9.93 -23.12
N PRO A 93 5.93 -9.79 -23.57
CA PRO A 93 5.14 -10.94 -23.97
C PRO A 93 5.69 -11.55 -25.26
N ARG A 94 5.57 -12.87 -25.39
CA ARG A 94 5.92 -13.60 -26.60
C ARG A 94 4.76 -14.51 -27.00
N GLN A 95 4.33 -14.39 -28.25
CA GLN A 95 3.30 -15.25 -28.82
C GLN A 95 3.88 -16.66 -28.98
N LEU A 96 3.10 -17.65 -28.56
CA LEU A 96 3.31 -19.06 -28.81
C LEU A 96 2.27 -19.57 -29.81
N PRO A 97 2.45 -20.77 -30.40
CA PRO A 97 1.41 -21.47 -31.15
C PRO A 97 0.14 -21.69 -30.32
N ASP A 98 -0.96 -22.03 -30.98
CA ASP A 98 -2.24 -22.43 -30.36
C ASP A 98 -2.89 -21.36 -29.45
N ASP A 99 -2.84 -20.09 -29.86
CA ASP A 99 -3.43 -18.98 -29.11
C ASP A 99 -2.94 -18.89 -27.66
N GLU A 100 -1.62 -18.98 -27.50
CA GLU A 100 -0.99 -18.85 -26.20
C GLU A 100 0.03 -17.73 -26.16
N VAL A 101 0.15 -17.11 -24.98
CA VAL A 101 1.15 -16.08 -24.74
C VAL A 101 1.98 -16.47 -23.53
N ILE A 102 3.30 -16.33 -23.64
CA ILE A 102 4.20 -16.47 -22.50
C ILE A 102 4.74 -15.11 -22.05
N VAL A 103 4.65 -14.85 -20.75
CA VAL A 103 5.17 -13.62 -20.13
C VAL A 103 5.93 -13.99 -18.86
N LYS A 104 7.25 -13.72 -18.83
CA LYS A 104 8.11 -14.02 -17.66
C LYS A 104 7.94 -15.47 -17.16
N GLY A 105 7.82 -16.43 -18.08
CA GLY A 105 7.63 -17.86 -17.75
C GLY A 105 6.19 -18.27 -17.42
N LEU A 106 5.27 -17.32 -17.27
CA LEU A 106 3.83 -17.59 -17.11
C LEU A 106 3.21 -17.84 -18.48
N ARG A 107 2.60 -19.02 -18.66
CA ARG A 107 1.88 -19.41 -19.89
C ARG A 107 0.40 -19.07 -19.72
N ILE A 108 -0.14 -18.33 -20.67
CA ILE A 108 -1.50 -17.83 -20.70
C ILE A 108 -2.18 -18.43 -21.93
N THR A 109 -3.21 -19.24 -21.73
CA THR A 109 -3.94 -19.90 -22.81
C THR A 109 -5.10 -19.04 -23.30
N ASN A 110 -5.53 -19.28 -24.54
CA ASN A 110 -6.59 -18.51 -25.21
C ASN A 110 -6.31 -17.01 -25.21
N ALA A 111 -5.06 -16.65 -25.50
CA ALA A 111 -4.56 -15.29 -25.49
C ALA A 111 -3.72 -14.96 -26.72
N TYR A 112 -3.73 -13.68 -27.09
CA TYR A 112 -2.92 -13.16 -28.18
C TYR A 112 -2.30 -11.80 -27.80
N ILE A 113 -1.25 -11.41 -28.52
CA ILE A 113 -0.60 -10.10 -28.37
C ILE A 113 -1.16 -9.13 -29.41
N ASP A 114 -1.73 -8.01 -28.97
CA ASP A 114 -2.23 -6.96 -29.88
C ASP A 114 -1.09 -6.07 -30.44
N SER A 115 -1.45 -5.14 -31.32
CA SER A 115 -0.52 -4.16 -31.91
C SER A 115 0.17 -3.24 -30.89
N ASP A 116 -0.43 -3.08 -29.71
CA ASP A 116 0.11 -2.28 -28.60
C ASP A 116 1.02 -3.11 -27.67
N ASN A 117 1.29 -4.38 -27.99
CA ASN A 117 1.94 -5.37 -27.12
C ASN A 117 1.17 -5.69 -25.83
N LYS A 118 -0.15 -5.52 -25.81
CA LYS A 118 -1.00 -5.95 -24.70
C LYS A 118 -1.41 -7.41 -24.90
N VAL A 119 -1.51 -8.14 -23.80
CA VAL A 119 -2.01 -9.52 -23.82
C VAL A 119 -3.53 -9.48 -23.71
N ARG A 120 -4.25 -10.04 -24.68
CA ARG A 120 -5.72 -10.05 -24.74
C ARG A 120 -6.27 -11.46 -24.79
N SER A 121 -7.51 -11.61 -24.33
CA SER A 121 -8.27 -12.86 -24.44
C SER A 121 -8.79 -13.04 -25.87
N VAL A 122 -8.66 -14.24 -26.44
CA VAL A 122 -9.25 -14.58 -27.74
C VAL A 122 -10.78 -14.52 -27.72
N PHE A 123 -11.41 -14.91 -26.60
CA PHE A 123 -12.86 -15.00 -26.50
C PHE A 123 -13.56 -13.65 -26.30
N SER A 124 -12.93 -12.75 -25.54
CA SER A 124 -13.59 -11.52 -25.08
C SER A 124 -12.93 -10.24 -25.57
N ASP A 125 -11.78 -10.36 -26.24
CA ASP A 125 -10.93 -9.24 -26.65
C ASP A 125 -10.47 -8.30 -25.52
N ASN A 126 -10.72 -8.66 -24.26
CA ASN A 126 -10.31 -7.87 -23.11
C ASN A 126 -8.83 -8.04 -22.81
N VAL A 127 -8.19 -6.96 -22.32
CA VAL A 127 -6.82 -7.00 -21.80
C VAL A 127 -6.78 -7.90 -20.57
N LEU A 128 -5.99 -8.96 -20.67
CA LEU A 128 -5.78 -9.90 -19.58
C LEU A 128 -4.87 -9.28 -18.52
N LYS A 129 -5.19 -9.59 -17.27
CA LYS A 129 -4.47 -9.09 -16.10
C LYS A 129 -3.99 -10.25 -15.25
N PHE A 130 -2.83 -10.06 -14.64
CA PHE A 130 -2.28 -10.96 -13.66
C PHE A 130 -3.14 -10.95 -12.41
N GLU A 131 -3.59 -12.14 -12.04
CA GLU A 131 -4.41 -12.36 -10.86
C GLU A 131 -3.58 -12.15 -9.59
N ILE A 132 -4.10 -11.30 -8.70
CA ILE A 132 -3.48 -11.07 -7.39
C ILE A 132 -3.89 -12.21 -6.47
N SER A 133 -2.90 -12.96 -5.97
CA SER A 133 -3.14 -14.11 -5.09
C SER A 133 -3.94 -13.70 -3.84
N GLU A 134 -4.78 -14.61 -3.35
CA GLU A 134 -5.52 -14.42 -2.09
C GLU A 134 -4.58 -14.11 -0.92
N LYS A 135 -3.39 -14.72 -0.88
CA LYS A 135 -2.36 -14.42 0.11
C LYS A 135 -1.86 -12.98 0.04
N ALA A 136 -1.69 -12.42 -1.16
CA ALA A 136 -1.30 -11.02 -1.32
C ALA A 136 -2.40 -10.05 -0.86
N LYS A 137 -3.68 -10.41 -1.09
CA LYS A 137 -4.83 -9.66 -0.55
C LYS A 137 -4.87 -9.76 0.98
N ASP A 138 -4.64 -10.95 1.52
CA ASP A 138 -4.54 -11.20 2.96
C ASP A 138 -3.45 -10.37 3.63
N ILE A 139 -2.25 -10.31 3.02
CA ILE A 139 -1.15 -9.44 3.47
C ILE A 139 -1.61 -7.99 3.53
N LEU A 140 -2.26 -7.51 2.46
CA LEU A 140 -2.77 -6.14 2.40
C LEU A 140 -3.79 -5.87 3.51
N GLU A 141 -4.77 -6.73 3.69
CA GLU A 141 -5.84 -6.49 4.66
C GLU A 141 -5.38 -6.66 6.11
N LYS A 142 -4.60 -7.70 6.41
CA LYS A 142 -4.20 -8.06 7.77
C LYS A 142 -3.02 -7.22 8.27
N LEU A 143 -2.04 -6.91 7.40
CA LEU A 143 -0.83 -6.20 7.83
C LEU A 143 -0.93 -4.67 7.72
N THR A 144 -1.85 -4.12 6.92
CA THR A 144 -2.02 -2.66 6.85
C THR A 144 -2.30 -2.03 8.21
N PRO A 145 -3.27 -2.51 9.03
CA PRO A 145 -3.55 -1.93 10.34
C PRO A 145 -2.31 -1.96 11.25
N TYR A 146 -1.60 -3.08 11.25
CA TYR A 146 -0.42 -3.30 12.06
C TYR A 146 0.72 -2.35 11.67
N TYR A 147 1.12 -2.33 10.39
CA TYR A 147 2.24 -1.50 9.94
C TYR A 147 1.97 0.00 10.03
N VAL A 148 0.74 0.43 9.76
CA VAL A 148 0.39 1.85 9.93
C VAL A 148 0.49 2.23 11.41
N ASN A 149 -0.08 1.44 12.33
CA ASN A 149 -0.04 1.76 13.77
C ASN A 149 1.37 1.74 14.32
N GLU A 150 2.16 0.72 13.96
CA GLU A 150 3.57 0.60 14.38
C GLU A 150 4.39 1.82 13.94
N GLU A 151 4.30 2.18 12.65
CA GLU A 151 5.02 3.35 12.14
C GLU A 151 4.46 4.65 12.69
N PHE A 152 3.16 4.76 12.94
CA PHE A 152 2.56 5.95 13.55
C PHE A 152 3.14 6.19 14.94
N ASN A 153 3.08 5.18 15.83
CA ASN A 153 3.58 5.30 17.19
C ASN A 153 5.06 5.70 17.21
N LYS A 154 5.88 5.00 16.42
CA LYS A 154 7.32 5.28 16.29
C LYS A 154 7.59 6.70 15.82
N ASN A 155 6.92 7.17 14.77
CA ASN A 155 7.14 8.52 14.25
C ASN A 155 6.58 9.60 15.18
N PHE A 156 5.43 9.36 15.79
CA PHE A 156 4.78 10.30 16.70
C PHE A 156 5.64 10.52 17.94
N GLU A 157 6.11 9.45 18.56
CA GLU A 157 7.04 9.51 19.70
C GLU A 157 8.34 10.25 19.34
N GLN A 158 8.95 9.96 18.19
CA GLN A 158 10.16 10.66 17.74
C GLN A 158 9.93 12.16 17.56
N ILE A 159 8.81 12.56 16.96
CA ILE A 159 8.46 13.97 16.74
C ILE A 159 8.27 14.66 18.10
N LEU A 160 7.54 14.06 19.03
CA LEU A 160 7.31 14.64 20.35
C LEU A 160 8.63 14.76 21.14
N ARG A 161 9.44 13.71 21.17
CA ARG A 161 10.75 13.74 21.87
C ARG A 161 11.67 14.81 21.31
N HIS A 162 11.75 14.97 20.00
CA HIS A 162 12.62 16.00 19.40
C HIS A 162 12.11 17.42 19.69
N LYS A 163 10.79 17.61 19.74
CA LYS A 163 10.19 18.93 19.90
C LYS A 163 10.08 19.38 21.35
N PHE A 164 9.97 18.45 22.29
CA PHE A 164 9.67 18.73 23.70
C PHE A 164 10.70 18.23 24.70
N LYS A 165 11.78 17.54 24.27
CA LYS A 165 12.97 17.42 25.11
C LYS A 165 13.69 18.77 25.14
N LYS A 166 13.49 19.52 26.23
CA LYS A 166 14.53 20.38 26.79
C LYS A 166 15.53 19.50 27.53
#